data_AF-A0A918W1C1-F1
#
_entry.id   AF-A0A918W1C1-F1
#
_cell.length_a   1.000
_cell.length_b   1.000
_cell.length_c   1.000
_cell.angle_alpha   90.00
_cell.angle_beta   90.00
_cell.angle_gamma   90.00
#
_symmetry.space_group_name_H-M   'P 1'
#
loop_
_entity.id
_entity.type
_entity.pdbx_description
1 polymer ?
#
loop_
_entity_poly.entity_id
_entity_poly.type
_entity_poly.pdbx_seq_one_letter_code
_entity_poly.pdbx_strand_id
1 'polypeptide(L)'
;MGKHKRIEVAQKSKEFLKGAKTVTFIEDKEEDTYEQFAMVPDERHHLLIRSRTDRKTANGSLYEEMDALPVAGRYTVQIPTDNRKGQQTSSSY
;
A
#
# COMPACT_ATOMS: atom_id res chain seq x y z
N MET A 1 18.51 -10.63 3.20
CA MET A 1 18.44 -9.67 4.33
C MET A 1 17.61 -8.46 3.89
N GLY A 2 16.26 -8.48 3.95
CA GLY A 2 15.47 -7.43 3.27
C GLY A 2 14.01 -7.21 3.73
N LYS A 3 13.31 -8.23 4.22
CA LYS A 3 11.91 -8.08 4.70
C LYS A 3 11.81 -7.56 6.14
N HIS A 4 12.68 -8.03 7.04
CA HIS A 4 12.62 -7.65 8.47
C HIS A 4 12.90 -6.16 8.73
N LYS A 5 13.67 -5.50 7.85
CA LYS A 5 14.05 -4.09 8.04
C LYS A 5 12.84 -3.14 8.03
N ARG A 6 11.84 -3.36 7.18
CA ARG A 6 10.66 -2.47 7.10
C ARG A 6 9.77 -2.57 8.32
N ILE A 7 9.51 -3.80 8.78
CA ILE A 7 8.75 -4.03 10.01
C ILE A 7 9.49 -3.39 11.18
N GLU A 8 10.81 -3.57 11.28
CA GLU A 8 11.61 -2.91 12.33
C GLU A 8 11.51 -1.38 12.26
N VAL A 9 11.58 -0.79 11.07
CA VAL A 9 11.41 0.66 10.88
C VAL A 9 10.01 1.10 11.33
N ALA A 10 8.96 0.39 10.92
CA ALA A 10 7.59 0.70 11.32
C ALA A 10 7.42 0.63 12.84
N GLN A 11 7.94 -0.42 13.50
CA GLN A 11 7.89 -0.55 14.96
C GLN A 11 8.64 0.60 15.65
N LYS A 12 9.84 0.95 15.18
CA LYS A 12 10.59 2.10 15.70
C LYS A 12 9.82 3.41 15.51
N SER A 13 9.18 3.60 14.36
CA SER A 13 8.34 4.77 14.11
C SER A 13 7.18 4.87 15.10
N LYS A 14 6.57 3.76 15.53
CA LYS A 14 5.54 3.78 16.58
C LYS A 14 6.07 4.37 17.89
N GLU A 15 7.27 3.97 18.30
CA GLU A 15 7.90 4.49 19.53
C GLU A 15 8.20 5.99 19.44
N PHE A 16 8.77 6.43 18.31
CA PHE A 16 9.08 7.85 18.09
C PHE A 16 7.82 8.71 17.95
N LEU A 17 6.74 8.17 17.39
CA LEU A 17 5.48 8.87 17.14
C LEU A 17 4.41 8.57 18.19
N LYS A 18 4.77 8.08 19.38
CA LYS A 18 3.83 7.68 20.44
C LYS A 18 2.82 8.76 20.87
N GLY A 19 3.16 10.04 20.64
CA GLY A 19 2.28 11.19 20.92
C GLY A 19 1.27 11.49 19.82
N ALA A 20 1.41 10.90 18.63
CA ALA A 20 0.43 11.01 17.56
C ALA A 20 -0.82 10.19 17.92
N LYS A 21 -2.00 10.77 17.67
CA LYS A 21 -3.27 10.06 17.85
C LYS A 21 -3.40 8.89 16.88
N THR A 22 -2.94 9.08 15.65
CA THR A 22 -3.00 8.12 14.56
C THR A 22 -1.79 8.31 13.63
N VAL A 23 -1.25 7.23 13.10
CA VAL A 23 -0.19 7.20 12.09
C VAL A 23 -0.64 6.29 10.95
N THR A 24 -0.50 6.74 9.70
CA THR A 24 -0.75 5.90 8.52
C THR A 24 0.54 5.80 7.71
N PHE A 25 1.04 4.58 7.54
CA PHE A 25 2.18 4.31 6.68
C PHE A 25 1.68 4.15 5.24
N ILE A 26 2.20 4.96 4.33
CA ILE A 26 1.83 4.95 2.92
C ILE A 26 2.99 4.34 2.14
N GLU A 27 2.74 3.21 1.50
CA GLU A 27 3.81 2.39 0.90
C GLU A 27 3.43 1.91 -0.51
N ASP A 28 4.46 1.65 -1.32
CA ASP A 28 4.28 1.18 -2.69
C ASP A 28 4.06 -0.34 -2.76
N LYS A 29 3.97 -0.85 -4.00
CA LYS A 29 3.64 -2.26 -4.27
C LYS A 29 4.71 -3.26 -3.81
N GLU A 30 5.96 -2.84 -3.61
CA GLU A 30 7.03 -3.73 -3.17
C GLU A 30 6.88 -4.11 -1.68
N GLU A 31 6.07 -3.34 -0.95
CA GLU A 31 5.82 -3.54 0.48
C GLU A 31 4.58 -4.39 0.78
N ASP A 32 3.83 -4.79 -0.26
CA ASP A 32 2.61 -5.59 -0.15
C ASP A 32 2.89 -7.03 0.31
N THR A 33 3.14 -7.19 1.62
CA THR A 33 3.57 -8.44 2.27
C THR A 33 2.64 -8.81 3.41
N TYR A 34 2.39 -10.10 3.63
CA TYR A 34 1.49 -10.56 4.69
C TYR A 34 2.00 -10.17 6.09
N GLU A 35 3.31 -10.27 6.29
CA GLU A 35 3.94 -10.01 7.58
C GLU A 35 3.76 -8.55 8.04
N GLN A 36 3.79 -7.58 7.11
CA GLN A 36 3.48 -6.20 7.46
C GLN A 36 2.04 -6.04 7.96
N PHE A 37 1.06 -6.56 7.21
CA PHE A 37 -0.36 -6.48 7.59
C PHE A 37 -0.65 -7.20 8.92
N ALA A 38 0.09 -8.26 9.23
CA ALA A 38 -0.06 -9.00 10.48
C ALA A 38 0.59 -8.32 11.69
N MET A 39 1.68 -7.56 11.50
CA MET A 39 2.52 -7.08 12.60
C MET A 39 2.49 -5.57 12.84
N VAL A 40 2.19 -4.76 11.82
CA VAL A 40 2.30 -3.30 11.89
C VAL A 40 0.99 -2.63 12.29
N PRO A 41 -0.20 -2.98 11.74
CA PRO A 41 -1.43 -2.33 12.12
C PRO A 41 -1.80 -2.54 13.59
N ASP A 42 -2.35 -1.51 14.22
CA ASP A 42 -3.08 -1.56 15.49
C ASP A 42 -4.14 -0.45 15.51
N GLU A 43 -4.74 -0.19 16.68
CA GLU A 43 -5.79 0.84 16.83
C GLU A 43 -5.35 2.25 16.40
N ARG A 44 -4.05 2.56 16.47
CA ARG A 44 -3.49 3.88 16.17
C ARG A 44 -2.59 3.88 14.92
N HIS A 45 -2.14 2.73 14.46
CA HIS A 45 -1.23 2.60 13.34
C HIS A 45 -1.91 1.87 12.19
N HIS A 46 -1.98 2.49 11.03
CA HIS A 46 -2.66 1.95 9.85
C HIS A 46 -1.70 1.82 8.68
N LEU A 47 -2.00 0.92 7.75
CA LEU A 47 -1.26 0.74 6.50
C LEU A 47 -2.14 1.14 5.32
N LEU A 48 -1.56 1.87 4.38
CA LEU A 48 -2.12 2.11 3.04
C LEU A 48 -1.07 1.72 2.02
N ILE A 49 -1.21 0.52 1.47
CA ILE A 49 -0.23 -0.08 0.56
C ILE A 49 -0.87 -0.32 -0.80
N ARG A 50 -0.17 0.05 -1.88
CA ARG A 50 -0.60 -0.32 -3.22
C ARG A 50 -0.53 -1.85 -3.36
N SER A 51 -1.65 -2.49 -3.67
CA SER A 51 -1.65 -3.94 -3.85
C SER A 51 -0.78 -4.38 -5.04
N ARG A 52 -0.05 -5.48 -4.83
CA ARG A 52 0.74 -6.23 -5.81
C ARG A 52 0.22 -7.65 -5.97
N THR A 53 -0.29 -8.24 -4.89
CA THR A 53 -0.70 -9.63 -4.83
C THR A 53 -2.21 -9.72 -4.77
N ASP A 54 -2.81 -10.51 -5.66
CA ASP A 54 -4.23 -10.86 -5.54
C ASP A 54 -4.41 -11.84 -4.37
N ARG A 55 -4.99 -11.34 -3.29
CA ARG A 55 -5.10 -12.04 -2.01
C ARG A 55 -6.39 -12.86 -1.97
N LYS A 56 -6.36 -14.01 -1.30
CA LYS A 56 -7.59 -14.75 -1.00
C LYS A 56 -8.37 -14.06 0.12
N THR A 57 -9.66 -13.93 -0.10
CA THR A 57 -10.65 -13.42 0.85
C THR A 57 -11.56 -14.56 1.29
N ALA A 58 -12.55 -14.27 2.15
CA ALA A 58 -13.54 -15.28 2.56
C ALA A 58 -14.43 -15.73 1.38
N ASN A 59 -14.63 -14.89 0.36
CA ASN A 59 -15.58 -15.16 -0.72
C ASN A 59 -14.90 -15.33 -2.10
N GLY A 60 -13.59 -15.15 -2.23
CA GLY A 60 -12.92 -15.25 -3.52
C GLY A 60 -11.49 -14.69 -3.52
N SER A 61 -11.21 -13.81 -4.48
CA SER A 61 -9.98 -13.02 -4.52
C SER A 61 -10.25 -11.53 -4.32
N LEU A 62 -9.26 -10.81 -3.81
CA LEU A 62 -9.36 -9.39 -3.51
C LEU A 62 -9.70 -8.59 -4.77
N TYR A 63 -9.07 -8.90 -5.90
CA TYR A 63 -9.30 -8.15 -7.13
C TYR A 63 -10.72 -8.40 -7.67
N GLU A 64 -11.18 -9.66 -7.66
CA GLU A 64 -12.53 -10.00 -8.07
C GLU A 64 -13.59 -9.31 -7.19
N GLU A 65 -13.43 -9.35 -5.87
CA GLU A 65 -14.36 -8.68 -4.96
C GLU A 65 -14.37 -7.16 -5.16
N MET A 66 -13.20 -6.54 -5.36
CA MET A 66 -13.09 -5.10 -5.60
C MET A 66 -13.73 -4.67 -6.92
N ASP A 67 -13.58 -5.45 -7.99
CA ASP A 67 -14.19 -5.18 -9.30
C ASP A 67 -15.72 -5.32 -9.27
N ALA A 68 -16.24 -6.17 -8.38
CA ALA A 68 -17.69 -6.37 -8.21
C ALA A 68 -18.37 -5.25 -7.40
N LEU A 69 -17.61 -4.40 -6.71
CA LEU A 69 -18.19 -3.32 -5.90
C LEU A 69 -18.86 -2.25 -6.78
N PRO A 70 -20.03 -1.70 -6.38
CA PRO A 70 -20.60 -0.55 -7.06
C PRO A 70 -19.63 0.63 -7.08
N VAL A 71 -19.55 1.32 -8.22
CA VAL A 71 -18.71 2.52 -8.36
C VAL A 71 -19.17 3.59 -7.38
N ALA A 72 -18.36 3.86 -6.36
CA ALA A 72 -18.65 4.87 -5.33
C ALA A 72 -18.51 6.31 -5.82
N GLY A 73 -17.74 6.53 -6.88
CA GLY A 73 -17.48 7.83 -7.47
C GLY A 73 -16.44 7.76 -8.58
N ARG A 74 -16.34 8.82 -9.38
CA ARG A 74 -15.33 8.96 -10.43
C ARG A 74 -14.65 10.31 -10.29
N TYR A 75 -13.35 10.34 -10.53
CA TYR A 75 -12.55 11.54 -10.52
C TYR A 75 -11.55 11.49 -11.68
N THR A 76 -11.15 12.66 -12.18
CA THR A 76 -10.14 12.79 -13.23
C THR A 76 -8.90 13.42 -12.61
N VAL A 77 -7.75 12.78 -12.80
CA VAL A 77 -6.45 13.32 -12.36
C VAL A 77 -5.61 13.58 -13.59
N GLN A 78 -5.00 14.77 -13.66
CA GLN A 78 -3.98 15.05 -14.66
C GLN A 78 -2.65 14.48 -14.19
N ILE A 79 -2.09 13.54 -14.96
CA ILE A 79 -0.75 13.01 -14.68
C ILE A 79 0.25 13.84 -15.48
N PRO A 80 1.12 14.64 -14.84
CA PRO A 80 2.13 15.40 -15.55
C PRO A 80 3.13 14.45 -16.21
N THR A 81 3.56 14.75 -17.42
CA THR A 81 4.63 14.01 -18.09
C THR A 81 5.97 14.32 -17.41
N ASP A 82 6.78 13.30 -17.13
CA ASP A 82 8.15 13.51 -16.63
C ASP A 82 9.00 14.06 -17.79
N ASN A 83 9.41 15.32 -17.70
CA ASN A 83 10.24 15.99 -18.69
C ASN A 83 11.73 15.58 -18.61
N ARG A 84 12.08 14.62 -17.75
CA ARG A 84 13.42 14.01 -17.75
C ARG A 84 13.62 13.22 -19.04
N LYS A 85 14.40 13.80 -19.95
CA LYS A 85 14.87 13.16 -21.19
C LYS A 85 15.42 11.76 -20.88
N GLY A 86 14.75 10.69 -21.33
CA GLY A 86 15.38 9.40 -21.55
C GLY A 86 14.79 8.14 -20.88
N GLN A 87 13.58 8.13 -20.32
CA GLN A 87 12.95 6.86 -19.92
C GLN A 87 11.89 6.41 -20.91
N GLN A 88 12.19 5.33 -21.64
CA GLN A 88 11.23 4.59 -22.46
C GLN A 88 10.09 4.10 -21.55
N THR A 89 8.87 4.56 -21.82
CA THR A 89 7.67 3.98 -21.24
C THR A 89 7.48 2.57 -21.78
N SER A 90 7.70 1.55 -20.96
CA SER A 90 7.22 0.21 -21.26
C SER A 90 5.69 0.24 -21.20
N SER A 91 5.05 0.21 -22.37
CA SER A 91 3.62 -0.08 -22.46
C SER A 91 3.41 -1.54 -22.06
N SER A 92 2.51 -1.78 -21.12
CA SER A 92 1.93 -3.11 -20.93
C SER A 92 0.46 -2.89 -20.61
N TYR A 93 -0.35 -3.07 -21.66
CA TYR A 93 -1.75 -3.50 -21.55
C TYR A 93 -1.78 -5.02 -21.46
#